data_AF-A0A482M5G5-F1
#
_entry.id   AF-A0A482M5G5-F1
#
_cell.length_a   1.000
_cell.length_b   1.000
_cell.length_c   1.000
_cell.angle_alpha   90.00
_cell.angle_beta   90.00
_cell.angle_gamma   90.00
#
_symmetry.space_group_name_H-M   'P 1'
#
loop_
_entity.id
_entity.type
_entity.pdbx_description
1 polymer ?
#
loop_
_entity_poly.entity_id
_entity_poly.type
_entity_poly.pdbx_seq_one_letter_code
_entity_poly.pdbx_strand_id
1 'polypeptide(L)'
;MCIHLNLMIFTKIIRGFISLKHPKFDVRVQINSSAARYADKLAAEIVSAYYDNSELAYESDSPFQFGVIRVPRNATHFEHSLYEKYSGLNKFEAPFAEALDRSGYPWHRNLSSGGFHIPLLTEGDTSSFYPDFLVWKSDLVYCLDTKGGHLLTDAVARKLFNIHEDGRSKILVRFITEGKQTELRGKATKGGYTVWKMKSGHPTPIYVADLDKAVRECLK
;
A
#
# COMPACT_ATOMS: atom_id res chain seq x y z
N MET A 1 25.44 2.60 10.52
CA MET A 1 25.66 1.80 9.30
C MET A 1 24.53 2.16 8.34
N CYS A 2 24.81 2.94 7.30
CA CYS A 2 23.79 3.46 6.38
C CYS A 2 23.47 2.36 5.36
N ILE A 3 22.57 1.44 5.75
CA ILE A 3 22.06 0.44 4.84
C ILE A 3 21.33 1.22 3.74
N HIS A 4 21.85 1.18 2.51
CA HIS A 4 21.21 1.74 1.33
C HIS A 4 19.98 0.88 1.01
N LEU A 5 18.97 0.97 1.87
CA LEU A 5 17.67 0.37 1.68
C LEU A 5 16.97 1.23 0.63
N ASN A 6 17.25 0.95 -0.64
CA ASN A 6 16.72 1.67 -1.79
C ASN A 6 15.20 1.49 -1.84
N LEU A 7 14.49 2.35 -1.13
CA LEU A 7 13.10 2.65 -1.36
C LEU A 7 13.07 3.78 -2.38
N MET A 8 12.16 3.77 -3.35
CA MET A 8 12.22 4.71 -4.47
C MET A 8 10.96 5.53 -4.58
N ILE A 9 11.07 6.67 -5.24
CA ILE A 9 9.94 7.56 -5.46
C ILE A 9 9.08 6.98 -6.59
N PHE A 10 7.77 7.01 -6.36
CA PHE A 10 6.79 6.68 -7.38
C PHE A 10 6.15 7.96 -7.88
N THR A 11 6.34 8.23 -9.16
CA THR A 11 5.65 9.32 -9.84
C THR A 11 4.63 8.74 -10.79
N LYS A 12 3.41 9.29 -10.73
CA LYS A 12 2.37 8.98 -11.71
C LYS A 12 2.62 9.82 -12.95
N ILE A 13 3.01 9.18 -14.05
CA ILE A 13 3.26 9.86 -15.32
C ILE A 13 1.99 9.86 -16.17
N ILE A 14 1.69 10.99 -16.79
CA ILE A 14 0.53 11.17 -17.68
C ILE A 14 1.05 11.62 -19.03
N ARG A 15 0.62 10.96 -20.10
CA ARG A 15 0.91 11.39 -21.48
C ARG A 15 -0.34 12.05 -22.07
N GLY A 16 -0.56 13.33 -21.76
CA GLY A 16 -1.68 14.08 -22.33
C GLY A 16 -1.81 15.51 -21.80
N PHE A 17 -2.38 16.40 -22.61
CA PHE A 17 -2.66 17.80 -22.26
C PHE A 17 -4.17 18.06 -22.42
N ILE A 18 -4.82 18.57 -21.37
CA ILE A 18 -6.23 19.00 -21.42
C ILE A 18 -6.30 20.49 -21.09
N SER A 19 -6.92 21.27 -21.99
CA SER A 19 -7.17 22.70 -21.75
C SER A 19 -8.48 22.88 -20.96
N LEU A 20 -8.36 23.42 -19.75
CA LEU A 20 -9.49 23.73 -18.87
C LEU A 20 -10.12 25.12 -19.14
N LYS A 21 -9.59 25.88 -20.10
CA LYS A 21 -9.98 27.30 -20.33
C LYS A 21 -11.09 27.50 -21.37
N HIS A 22 -11.80 26.44 -21.76
CA HIS A 22 -12.83 26.57 -22.79
C HIS A 22 -14.11 27.18 -22.20
N PRO A 23 -14.74 28.20 -22.82
CA PRO A 23 -15.96 28.85 -22.31
C PRO A 23 -17.17 27.93 -22.08
N LYS A 24 -17.10 26.68 -22.55
CA LYS A 24 -18.14 25.67 -22.36
C LYS A 24 -18.21 25.20 -20.90
N PHE A 25 -17.12 25.39 -20.14
CA PHE A 25 -17.05 25.06 -18.72
C PHE A 25 -17.68 26.16 -17.83
N ASP A 26 -17.97 27.35 -18.37
CA ASP A 26 -18.57 28.47 -17.63
C ASP A 26 -20.12 28.48 -17.69
N VAL A 27 -20.72 27.50 -18.37
CA VAL A 27 -22.17 27.44 -18.59
C VAL A 27 -22.86 26.79 -17.40
N ARG A 28 -23.94 27.41 -16.89
CA ARG A 28 -24.77 26.82 -15.82
C ARG A 28 -25.60 25.67 -16.38
N VAL A 29 -25.51 24.52 -15.73
CA VAL A 29 -26.26 23.32 -16.10
C VAL A 29 -27.25 22.98 -14.99
N GLN A 30 -28.51 22.72 -15.36
CA GLN A 30 -29.52 22.29 -14.41
C GLN A 30 -29.23 20.86 -13.92
N ILE A 31 -29.28 20.66 -12.60
CA ILE A 31 -29.14 19.34 -11.96
C ILE A 31 -30.14 18.36 -12.58
N ASN A 32 -29.69 17.13 -12.88
CA ASN A 32 -30.47 16.05 -13.51
C ASN A 32 -30.91 16.25 -14.98
N SER A 33 -30.53 17.36 -15.62
CA SER A 33 -30.76 17.57 -17.06
C SER A 33 -29.93 16.60 -17.93
N SER A 34 -30.28 16.49 -19.22
CA SER A 34 -29.49 15.71 -20.18
C SER A 34 -28.04 16.21 -20.28
N ALA A 35 -27.83 17.52 -20.19
CA ALA A 35 -26.50 18.12 -20.19
C ALA A 35 -25.70 17.76 -18.94
N ALA A 36 -26.35 17.72 -17.75
CA ALA A 36 -25.70 17.28 -16.52
C ALA A 36 -25.24 15.82 -16.62
N ARG A 37 -26.13 14.93 -17.06
CA ARG A 37 -25.79 13.49 -17.23
C ARG A 37 -24.67 13.27 -18.24
N TYR A 38 -24.65 14.06 -19.32
CA TYR A 38 -23.59 13.99 -20.32
C TYR A 38 -22.25 14.47 -19.75
N ALA A 39 -22.26 15.56 -18.98
CA ALA A 39 -21.06 16.05 -18.29
C ALA A 39 -20.52 15.01 -17.29
N ASP A 40 -21.38 14.37 -16.50
CA ASP A 40 -21.00 13.31 -15.56
C ASP A 40 -20.39 12.11 -16.29
N LYS A 41 -21.00 11.68 -17.41
CA LYS A 41 -20.47 10.59 -18.24
C LYS A 41 -19.08 10.92 -18.80
N LEU A 42 -18.93 12.12 -19.36
CA LEU A 42 -17.64 12.56 -19.93
C LEU A 42 -16.57 12.69 -18.84
N ALA A 43 -16.93 13.18 -17.66
CA ALA A 43 -16.01 13.24 -16.52
C ALA A 43 -15.53 11.83 -16.13
N ALA A 44 -16.44 10.86 -16.04
CA ALA A 44 -16.09 9.46 -15.75
C ALA A 44 -15.19 8.85 -16.85
N GLU A 45 -15.46 9.13 -18.13
CA GLU A 45 -14.63 8.67 -19.25
C GLU A 45 -13.21 9.27 -19.21
N ILE A 46 -13.08 10.56 -18.88
CA ILE A 46 -11.78 11.23 -18.72
C ILE A 46 -11.00 10.62 -17.55
N VAL A 47 -11.67 10.35 -16.42
CA VAL A 47 -11.05 9.73 -15.25
C VAL A 47 -10.59 8.31 -15.57
N SER A 48 -11.41 7.50 -16.26
CA SER A 48 -11.02 6.17 -16.73
C SER A 48 -9.79 6.24 -17.63
N ALA A 49 -9.85 7.07 -18.69
CA ALA A 49 -8.74 7.23 -19.62
C ALA A 49 -7.46 7.70 -18.92
N TYR A 50 -7.58 8.58 -17.92
CA TYR A 50 -6.46 9.01 -17.11
C TYR A 50 -5.79 7.84 -16.39
N TYR A 51 -6.55 6.96 -15.73
CA TYR A 51 -5.99 5.78 -15.05
C TYR A 51 -5.47 4.73 -16.03
N ASP A 52 -6.18 4.48 -17.13
CA ASP A 52 -5.80 3.51 -18.16
C ASP A 52 -4.48 3.88 -18.86
N ASN A 53 -4.16 5.17 -18.92
CA ASN A 53 -2.93 5.70 -19.52
C ASN A 53 -1.91 6.18 -18.48
N SER A 54 -2.12 5.87 -17.20
CA SER A 54 -1.16 6.18 -16.14
C SER A 54 -0.33 4.96 -15.79
N GLU A 55 0.97 5.16 -15.66
CA GLU A 55 1.91 4.15 -15.17
C GLU A 55 2.61 4.63 -13.89
N LEU A 56 3.03 3.68 -13.07
CA LEU A 56 3.96 3.97 -11.97
C LEU A 56 5.37 3.87 -12.52
N ALA A 57 6.06 5.01 -12.62
CA ALA A 57 7.48 5.03 -12.90
C ALA A 57 8.25 4.75 -11.61
N TYR A 58 9.16 3.79 -11.67
CA TYR A 58 10.13 3.47 -10.62
C TYR A 58 11.40 4.26 -10.93
N GLU A 59 11.74 5.24 -10.09
CA GLU A 59 12.87 6.14 -10.32
C GLU A 59 14.08 5.72 -9.48
N SER A 60 14.97 4.93 -10.08
CA SER A 60 16.11 4.33 -9.38
C SER A 60 17.27 5.25 -9.05
N ASP A 61 17.37 6.35 -9.77
CA ASP A 61 18.39 7.38 -9.57
C ASP A 61 18.05 8.36 -8.43
N SER A 62 16.84 8.28 -7.85
CA SER A 62 16.40 9.14 -6.74
C SER A 62 15.78 8.31 -5.60
N PRO A 63 16.62 7.70 -4.73
CA PRO A 63 16.12 6.91 -3.61
C PRO A 63 15.39 7.80 -2.59
N PHE A 64 14.24 7.31 -2.12
CA PHE A 64 13.54 7.82 -0.97
C PHE A 64 14.39 7.64 0.29
N GLN A 65 14.62 8.74 1.00
CA GLN A 65 15.36 8.73 2.25
C GLN A 65 14.39 8.93 3.42
N PHE A 66 14.45 8.03 4.39
CA PHE A 66 13.72 8.21 5.64
C PHE A 66 14.37 9.34 6.45
N GLY A 67 13.57 10.31 6.85
CA GLY A 67 13.98 11.36 7.76
C GLY A 67 14.13 10.86 9.20
N VAL A 68 14.87 11.61 10.02
CA VAL A 68 15.07 11.30 11.44
C VAL A 68 13.74 11.21 12.19
N ILE A 69 13.58 10.16 13.01
CA ILE A 69 12.39 10.00 13.87
C ILE A 69 12.70 10.43 15.31
N ARG A 70 11.74 11.09 15.96
CA ARG A 70 11.82 11.39 17.39
C ARG A 70 11.32 10.18 18.18
N VAL A 71 12.20 9.60 18.98
CA VAL A 71 11.92 8.40 19.76
C VAL A 71 11.71 8.76 21.24
N PRO A 72 10.53 8.48 21.82
CA PRO A 72 10.29 8.61 23.26
C PRO A 72 11.16 7.66 24.09
N ARG A 73 11.43 7.99 25.36
CA ARG A 73 12.27 7.15 26.25
C ARG A 73 11.72 5.73 26.46
N ASN A 74 10.41 5.56 26.42
CA ASN A 74 9.71 4.29 26.63
C ASN A 74 9.40 3.55 25.31
N ALA A 75 10.07 3.90 24.21
CA ALA A 75 9.92 3.21 22.95
C ALA A 75 10.51 1.79 23.00
N THR A 76 9.90 0.86 22.26
CA THR A 76 10.32 -0.53 22.19
C THR A 76 11.54 -0.66 21.28
N HIS A 77 12.53 -1.44 21.72
CA HIS A 77 13.75 -1.72 20.97
C HIS A 77 13.56 -2.90 20.00
N PHE A 78 14.14 -2.80 18.80
CA PHE A 78 14.10 -3.83 17.76
C PHE A 78 15.47 -3.93 17.08
N GLU A 79 15.97 -5.15 16.90
CA GLU A 79 17.35 -5.43 16.47
C GLU A 79 17.54 -5.28 14.96
N HIS A 80 16.58 -5.75 14.17
CA HIS A 80 16.65 -5.79 12.70
C HIS A 80 15.88 -4.66 12.04
N SER A 81 15.49 -3.66 12.82
CA SER A 81 14.70 -2.55 12.34
C SER A 81 15.57 -1.36 11.92
N LEU A 82 15.08 -0.51 11.01
CA LEU A 82 15.83 0.63 10.46
C LEU A 82 16.23 1.64 11.53
N TYR A 83 15.37 1.84 12.52
CA TYR A 83 15.62 2.68 13.69
C TYR A 83 15.59 1.81 14.91
N GLU A 84 16.59 1.93 15.78
CA GLU A 84 16.74 1.11 17.00
C GLU A 84 15.44 0.97 17.83
N LYS A 85 14.58 1.99 17.80
CA LYS A 85 13.37 2.05 18.62
C LYS A 85 12.17 2.64 17.87
N TYR A 86 11.00 2.08 18.17
CA TYR A 86 9.71 2.59 17.70
C TYR A 86 8.72 2.76 18.86
N SER A 87 7.82 3.74 18.71
CA SER A 87 6.74 4.00 19.67
C SER A 87 5.38 4.09 18.97
N GLY A 88 4.30 3.91 19.72
CA GLY A 88 2.94 4.11 19.22
C GLY A 88 2.42 2.98 18.33
N LEU A 89 3.00 1.78 18.43
CA LEU A 89 2.48 0.56 17.79
C LEU A 89 1.13 0.20 18.43
N ASN A 90 0.11 -0.07 17.63
CA ASN A 90 -1.18 -0.51 18.13
C ASN A 90 -1.14 -1.98 18.59
N LYS A 91 -2.25 -2.49 19.14
CA LYS A 91 -2.34 -3.84 19.72
C LYS A 91 -2.04 -4.98 18.73
N PHE A 92 -2.20 -4.75 17.43
CA PHE A 92 -1.91 -5.72 16.39
C PHE A 92 -0.53 -5.49 15.77
N GLU A 93 -0.16 -4.24 15.51
CA GLU A 93 1.16 -3.87 15.00
C GLU A 93 2.29 -4.26 15.96
N ALA A 94 2.11 -4.11 17.28
CA ALA A 94 3.17 -4.41 18.26
C ALA A 94 3.64 -5.87 18.21
N PRO A 95 2.76 -6.89 18.38
CA PRO A 95 3.19 -8.28 18.27
C PRO A 95 3.60 -8.67 16.84
N PHE A 96 3.05 -8.01 15.81
CA PHE A 96 3.49 -8.23 14.43
C PHE A 96 4.93 -7.72 14.21
N ALA A 97 5.27 -6.53 14.73
CA ALA A 97 6.61 -5.96 14.67
C ALA A 97 7.63 -6.85 15.40
N GLU A 98 7.27 -7.42 16.55
CA GLU A 98 8.11 -8.39 17.26
C GLU A 98 8.37 -9.66 16.42
N ALA A 99 7.33 -10.21 15.78
CA ALA A 99 7.47 -11.36 14.90
C ALA A 99 8.29 -11.04 13.64
N LEU A 100 8.14 -9.82 13.11
CA LEU A 100 8.89 -9.33 11.99
C LEU A 100 10.37 -9.15 12.34
N ASP A 101 10.67 -8.59 13.50
CA ASP A 101 12.04 -8.40 13.97
C ASP A 101 12.78 -9.74 14.18
N ARG A 102 12.08 -10.75 14.70
CA ARG A 102 12.61 -12.12 14.81
C ARG A 102 12.91 -12.80 13.47
N SER A 103 12.37 -12.28 12.36
CA SER A 103 12.65 -12.83 11.03
C SER A 103 14.08 -12.57 10.54
N GLY A 104 14.79 -11.62 11.16
CA GLY A 104 16.18 -11.27 10.84
C GLY A 104 16.34 -10.37 9.61
N TYR A 105 15.24 -9.97 8.95
CA TYR A 105 15.30 -9.10 7.78
C TYR A 105 15.21 -7.62 8.17
N PRO A 106 15.96 -6.72 7.50
CA PRO A 106 15.81 -5.27 7.67
C PRO A 106 14.37 -4.83 7.44
N TRP A 107 13.81 -4.06 8.37
CA TRP A 107 12.44 -3.56 8.26
C TRP A 107 12.24 -2.16 8.83
N HIS A 108 11.19 -1.47 8.41
CA HIS A 108 10.81 -0.14 8.91
C HIS A 108 9.31 -0.06 9.16
N ARG A 109 8.90 0.52 10.28
CA ARG A 109 7.50 0.93 10.49
C ARG A 109 7.28 2.30 9.85
N ASN A 110 6.42 2.35 8.86
CA ASN A 110 6.07 3.56 8.16
C ASN A 110 5.18 4.45 9.02
N LEU A 111 5.50 5.74 9.12
CA LEU A 111 4.66 6.71 9.82
C LEU A 111 3.53 7.19 8.91
N SER A 112 2.34 7.40 9.47
CA SER A 112 1.18 7.92 8.73
C SER A 112 1.37 9.35 8.21
N SER A 113 2.32 10.11 8.77
CA SER A 113 2.69 11.46 8.32
C SER A 113 4.15 11.51 7.91
N GLY A 114 4.41 11.97 6.68
CA GLY A 114 5.76 12.06 6.10
C GLY A 114 6.40 10.70 5.74
N GLY A 115 5.65 9.61 5.86
CA GLY A 115 6.09 8.28 5.50
C GLY A 115 6.09 8.01 4.00
N PHE A 116 6.60 6.84 3.65
CA PHE A 116 6.58 6.33 2.29
C PHE A 116 5.17 6.04 1.82
N HIS A 117 4.90 6.29 0.54
CA HIS A 117 3.62 5.98 -0.08
C HIS A 117 3.78 5.59 -1.53
N ILE A 118 2.78 4.86 -2.02
CA ILE A 118 2.68 4.44 -3.41
C ILE A 118 1.40 5.06 -3.99
N PRO A 119 1.47 5.86 -5.06
CA PRO A 119 0.28 6.34 -5.77
C PRO A 119 -0.56 5.18 -6.30
N LEU A 120 -1.89 5.29 -6.19
CA LEU A 120 -2.82 4.31 -6.71
C LEU A 120 -3.21 4.64 -8.16
N LEU A 121 -3.19 3.61 -9.01
CA LEU A 121 -3.59 3.70 -10.42
C LEU A 121 -5.07 3.36 -10.65
N THR A 122 -5.93 3.58 -9.65
CA THR A 122 -7.37 3.30 -9.76
C THR A 122 -8.19 4.36 -9.03
N GLU A 123 -9.44 4.59 -9.44
CA GLU A 123 -10.31 5.65 -8.90
C GLU A 123 -10.90 5.31 -7.52
N GLY A 124 -10.63 6.07 -6.47
CA GLY A 124 -11.27 5.85 -5.17
C GLY A 124 -10.95 6.93 -4.14
N ASP A 125 -11.42 6.71 -2.90
CA ASP A 125 -11.36 7.70 -1.81
C ASP A 125 -9.94 8.13 -1.40
N THR A 126 -8.94 7.32 -1.76
CA THR A 126 -7.53 7.60 -1.48
C THR A 126 -6.71 7.52 -2.76
N SER A 127 -5.87 8.52 -3.02
CA SER A 127 -4.94 8.55 -4.16
C SER A 127 -3.63 7.82 -3.91
N SER A 128 -3.32 7.48 -2.65
CA SER A 128 -2.06 6.85 -2.25
C SER A 128 -2.28 5.71 -1.25
N PHE A 129 -1.40 4.72 -1.30
CA PHE A 129 -1.28 3.63 -0.36
C PHE A 129 -0.09 3.85 0.57
N TYR A 130 -0.33 3.77 1.87
CA TYR A 130 0.67 3.90 2.93
C TYR A 130 0.73 2.56 3.66
N PRO A 131 1.71 1.68 3.36
CA PRO A 131 1.86 0.43 4.09
C PRO A 131 2.26 0.71 5.54
N ASP A 132 1.90 -0.15 6.48
CA ASP A 132 2.31 0.00 7.89
C ASP A 132 3.79 -0.35 8.08
N PHE A 133 4.29 -1.34 7.34
CA PHE A 133 5.67 -1.80 7.41
C PHE A 133 6.28 -2.00 6.02
N LEU A 134 7.59 -1.79 5.96
CA LEU A 134 8.44 -2.05 4.82
C LEU A 134 9.51 -3.05 5.22
N VAL A 135 9.77 -4.05 4.39
CA VAL A 135 10.78 -5.09 4.66
C VAL A 135 11.64 -5.31 3.43
N TRP A 136 12.95 -5.34 3.62
CA TRP A 136 13.90 -5.60 2.54
C TRP A 136 14.41 -7.03 2.64
N LYS A 137 14.25 -7.79 1.56
CA LYS A 137 14.71 -9.17 1.46
C LYS A 137 15.14 -9.44 0.03
N SER A 138 16.44 -9.73 -0.13
CA SER A 138 17.07 -9.82 -1.46
C SER A 138 16.84 -8.51 -2.24
N ASP A 139 16.43 -8.57 -3.51
CA ASP A 139 16.16 -7.40 -4.36
C ASP A 139 14.69 -6.93 -4.30
N LEU A 140 13.94 -7.35 -3.27
CA LEU A 140 12.52 -7.06 -3.11
C LEU A 140 12.27 -6.19 -1.87
N VAL A 141 11.31 -5.27 -2.02
CA VAL A 141 10.68 -4.56 -0.92
C VAL A 141 9.27 -5.10 -0.71
N TYR A 142 8.99 -5.56 0.49
CA TYR A 142 7.67 -6.02 0.88
C TYR A 142 6.95 -4.90 1.62
N CYS A 143 5.83 -4.45 1.08
CA CYS A 143 4.92 -3.50 1.72
C CYS A 143 3.86 -4.30 2.48
N LEU A 144 3.99 -4.34 3.81
CA LEU A 144 3.11 -5.10 4.69
C LEU A 144 2.16 -4.15 5.40
N ASP A 145 0.89 -4.51 5.43
CA ASP A 145 -0.14 -3.68 6.03
C ASP A 145 -1.06 -4.55 6.90
N THR A 146 -1.15 -4.17 8.17
CA THR A 146 -1.94 -4.85 9.19
C THR A 146 -3.33 -4.23 9.26
N LYS A 147 -4.37 -5.03 9.00
CA LYS A 147 -5.76 -4.59 9.02
C LYS A 147 -6.55 -5.28 10.11
N GLY A 148 -7.40 -4.51 10.79
CA GLY A 148 -8.47 -5.07 11.63
C GLY A 148 -9.43 -5.90 10.77
N GLY A 149 -9.96 -7.01 11.33
CA GLY A 149 -10.74 -8.00 10.59
C GLY A 149 -12.05 -7.52 9.93
N HIS A 150 -12.45 -6.26 10.13
CA HIS A 150 -13.64 -5.61 9.57
C HIS A 150 -13.36 -4.73 8.33
N LEU A 151 -12.10 -4.59 7.90
CA LEU A 151 -11.67 -3.54 6.96
C LEU A 151 -11.30 -4.02 5.54
N LEU A 152 -11.43 -5.31 5.24
CA LEU A 152 -11.10 -5.82 3.90
C LEU A 152 -12.24 -5.58 2.92
N THR A 153 -12.31 -4.35 2.40
CA THR A 153 -13.22 -3.91 1.35
C THR A 153 -12.56 -4.03 -0.04
N ASP A 154 -13.30 -3.72 -1.11
CA ASP A 154 -12.75 -3.66 -2.48
C ASP A 154 -11.60 -2.64 -2.61
N ALA A 155 -11.54 -1.65 -1.70
CA ALA A 155 -10.43 -0.72 -1.61
C ALA A 155 -9.10 -1.42 -1.27
N VAL A 156 -9.14 -2.58 -0.62
CA VAL A 156 -7.95 -3.38 -0.32
C VAL A 156 -7.53 -4.24 -1.52
N ALA A 157 -8.48 -4.76 -2.28
CA ALA A 157 -8.21 -5.46 -3.55
C ALA A 157 -7.47 -4.53 -4.54
N ARG A 158 -7.88 -3.26 -4.61
CA ARG A 158 -7.21 -2.24 -5.41
C ARG A 158 -5.77 -1.95 -4.99
N LYS A 159 -5.43 -2.16 -3.72
CA LYS A 159 -4.09 -1.93 -3.15
C LYS A 159 -3.20 -3.17 -3.27
N LEU A 160 -3.76 -4.34 -3.56
CA LEU A 160 -3.02 -5.56 -3.86
C LEU A 160 -2.53 -5.52 -5.30
N PHE A 161 -1.37 -4.91 -5.51
CA PHE A 161 -0.67 -4.93 -6.78
C PHE A 161 0.80 -5.29 -6.58
N ASN A 162 1.43 -5.74 -7.66
CA ASN A 162 2.88 -5.92 -7.73
C ASN A 162 3.44 -4.85 -8.65
N ILE A 163 4.46 -4.14 -8.20
CA ILE A 163 5.18 -3.19 -9.06
C ILE A 163 6.34 -3.93 -9.72
N HIS A 164 6.45 -3.77 -11.03
CA HIS A 164 7.51 -4.34 -11.84
C HIS A 164 8.40 -3.25 -12.43
N GLU A 165 9.69 -3.52 -12.52
CA GLU A 165 10.69 -2.73 -13.25
C GLU A 165 11.43 -3.71 -14.18
N ASP A 166 11.56 -3.39 -15.46
CA ASP A 166 12.22 -4.24 -16.47
C ASP A 166 11.73 -5.71 -16.48
N GLY A 167 10.43 -5.91 -16.24
CA GLY A 167 9.81 -7.23 -16.17
C GLY A 167 10.09 -8.02 -14.88
N ARG A 168 10.76 -7.43 -13.88
CA ARG A 168 11.02 -8.03 -12.56
C ARG A 168 10.19 -7.34 -11.48
N SER A 169 9.52 -8.12 -10.63
CA SER A 169 8.85 -7.54 -9.46
C SER A 169 9.88 -6.89 -8.53
N LYS A 170 9.61 -5.67 -8.08
CA LYS A 170 10.45 -4.94 -7.11
C LYS A 170 9.72 -4.70 -5.79
N ILE A 171 8.41 -4.49 -5.86
CA ILE A 171 7.57 -4.27 -4.68
C ILE A 171 6.41 -5.26 -4.65
N LEU A 172 6.22 -5.86 -3.48
CA LEU A 172 5.16 -6.82 -3.20
C LEU A 172 4.30 -6.32 -2.06
N VAL A 173 3.01 -6.10 -2.31
CA VAL A 173 2.05 -5.70 -1.27
C VAL A 173 1.42 -6.94 -0.62
N ARG A 174 1.29 -6.93 0.70
CA ARG A 174 0.63 -7.96 1.50
C ARG A 174 -0.27 -7.31 2.55
N PHE A 175 -1.48 -7.86 2.72
CA PHE A 175 -2.34 -7.49 3.85
C PHE A 175 -2.40 -8.64 4.85
N ILE A 176 -2.43 -8.29 6.13
CA ILE A 176 -2.51 -9.26 7.22
C ILE A 176 -3.72 -8.92 8.08
N THR A 177 -4.58 -9.90 8.32
CA THR A 177 -5.74 -9.74 9.20
C THR A 177 -5.80 -10.83 10.25
N GLU A 178 -6.33 -10.48 11.42
CA GLU A 178 -6.65 -11.44 12.46
C GLU A 178 -7.80 -12.38 12.05
N GLY A 179 -7.66 -13.65 12.42
CA GLY A 179 -8.63 -14.68 12.11
C GLY A 179 -8.46 -15.31 10.73
N LYS A 180 -9.28 -16.33 10.48
CA LYS A 180 -9.38 -17.02 9.19
C LYS A 180 -10.44 -16.34 8.32
N GLN A 181 -10.04 -15.92 7.13
CA GLN A 181 -10.91 -15.43 6.08
C GLN A 181 -10.64 -16.17 4.76
N THR A 182 -11.69 -16.39 3.98
CA THR A 182 -11.64 -17.13 2.71
C THR A 182 -12.00 -16.27 1.50
N GLU A 183 -12.58 -15.10 1.72
CA GLU A 183 -13.03 -14.18 0.68
C GLU A 183 -12.93 -12.74 1.18
N LEU A 184 -12.72 -11.80 0.25
CA LEU A 184 -12.76 -10.38 0.57
C LEU A 184 -14.16 -10.02 1.07
N ARG A 185 -14.26 -9.13 2.06
CA ARG A 185 -15.50 -8.82 2.80
C ARG A 185 -16.12 -9.98 3.58
N GLY A 186 -15.50 -11.16 3.57
CA GLY A 186 -15.93 -12.31 4.33
C GLY A 186 -15.74 -12.10 5.84
N LYS A 187 -16.60 -12.73 6.64
CA LYS A 187 -16.48 -12.67 8.10
C LYS A 187 -15.24 -13.44 8.56
N ALA A 188 -14.39 -12.77 9.35
CA ALA A 188 -13.29 -13.46 10.02
C ALA A 188 -13.81 -14.46 11.06
N THR A 189 -13.35 -15.70 10.96
CA THR A 189 -13.51 -16.69 12.03
C THR A 189 -12.34 -16.54 13.01
N LYS A 190 -12.59 -16.67 14.31
CA LYS A 190 -11.55 -16.50 15.34
C LYS A 190 -10.42 -17.53 15.17
N GLY A 191 -9.21 -17.10 15.52
CA GLY A 191 -8.01 -17.95 15.57
C GLY A 191 -7.10 -17.76 14.36
N GLY A 192 -5.78 -17.68 14.63
CA GLY A 192 -4.75 -17.47 13.61
C GLY A 192 -4.87 -16.14 12.86
N TYR A 193 -4.31 -16.11 11.66
CA TYR A 193 -4.23 -14.94 10.80
C TYR A 193 -4.46 -15.34 9.34
N THR A 194 -4.82 -14.36 8.52
CA THR A 194 -4.92 -14.51 7.07
C THR A 194 -3.96 -13.52 6.41
N VAL A 195 -3.07 -14.04 5.56
CA VAL A 195 -2.21 -13.24 4.68
C VAL A 195 -2.84 -13.18 3.30
N TRP A 196 -3.09 -11.97 2.84
CA TRP A 196 -3.62 -11.68 1.52
C TRP A 196 -2.49 -11.27 0.59
N LYS A 197 -2.39 -11.96 -0.54
CA LYS A 197 -1.40 -11.67 -1.57
C LYS A 197 -1.95 -11.88 -2.97
N MET A 198 -1.33 -11.25 -3.96
CA MET A 198 -1.64 -11.52 -5.35
C MET A 198 -1.06 -12.87 -5.79
N LYS A 199 -1.91 -13.73 -6.33
CA LYS A 199 -1.52 -14.98 -6.99
C LYS A 199 -2.27 -15.08 -8.31
N SER A 200 -1.53 -15.20 -9.41
CA SER A 200 -2.10 -15.27 -10.76
C SER A 200 -3.11 -14.16 -11.08
N GLY A 201 -2.84 -12.93 -10.64
CA GLY A 201 -3.70 -11.78 -10.89
C GLY A 201 -4.90 -11.64 -9.94
N HIS A 202 -5.05 -12.52 -8.94
CA HIS A 202 -6.17 -12.47 -8.01
C HIS A 202 -5.71 -12.37 -6.53
N PRO A 203 -6.39 -11.55 -5.70
CA PRO A 203 -6.24 -11.59 -4.26
C PRO A 203 -6.54 -12.98 -3.71
N THR A 204 -5.55 -13.60 -3.07
CA THR A 204 -5.65 -14.95 -2.51
C THR A 204 -5.41 -14.91 -1.00
N PRO A 205 -6.35 -15.44 -0.18
CA PRO A 205 -6.15 -15.57 1.26
C PRO A 205 -5.34 -16.82 1.58
N ILE A 206 -4.40 -16.69 2.51
CA ILE A 206 -3.60 -17.80 3.05
C ILE A 206 -3.71 -17.77 4.57
N TYR A 207 -4.39 -18.78 5.11
CA TYR A 207 -4.50 -18.95 6.55
C TYR A 207 -3.20 -19.47 7.16
N VAL A 208 -2.84 -18.91 8.32
CA VAL A 208 -1.71 -19.32 9.14
C VAL A 208 -2.10 -19.31 10.62
N ALA A 209 -1.43 -20.15 11.41
CA ALA A 209 -1.80 -20.34 12.81
C ALA A 209 -1.32 -19.21 13.75
N ASP A 210 -0.23 -18.53 13.40
CA ASP A 210 0.47 -17.58 14.28
C ASP A 210 1.18 -16.48 13.46
N LEU A 211 1.65 -15.43 14.15
CA LEU A 211 2.30 -14.27 13.53
C LEU A 211 3.65 -14.63 12.90
N ASP A 212 4.43 -15.52 13.50
CA ASP A 212 5.72 -15.95 12.92
C ASP A 212 5.50 -16.67 11.58
N LYS A 213 4.42 -17.45 11.44
CA LYS A 213 4.00 -18.02 10.16
C LYS A 213 3.44 -16.96 9.21
N ALA A 214 2.73 -15.96 9.71
CA ALA A 214 2.23 -14.85 8.89
C ALA A 214 3.37 -14.05 8.27
N VAL A 215 4.39 -13.68 9.04
CA VAL A 215 5.60 -13.01 8.55
C VAL A 215 6.31 -13.88 7.52
N ARG A 216 6.52 -15.17 7.82
CA ARG A 216 7.13 -16.10 6.86
C ARG A 216 6.34 -16.22 5.55
N GLU A 217 5.01 -16.16 5.59
CA GLU A 217 4.17 -16.20 4.40
C GLU A 217 4.19 -14.87 3.63
N CYS A 218 4.25 -13.74 4.34
CA CYS A 218 4.38 -12.41 3.72
C CYS A 218 5.65 -12.28 2.90
N LEU A 219 6.76 -12.81 3.42
CA LEU A 219 8.10 -12.72 2.83
C LEU A 219 8.40 -13.81 1.77
N LYS A 220 7.35 -14.42 1.20
CA LYS A 220 7.40 -15.24 -0.02
C LYS A 220 6.97 -14.37 -1.20
#